data_AF-A0A7J9DRR4-F1
#
_entry.id   AF-A0A7J9DRR4-F1
#
_cell.length_a   1.000
_cell.length_b   1.000
_cell.length_c   1.000
_cell.angle_alpha   90.00
_cell.angle_beta   90.00
_cell.angle_gamma   90.00
#
_symmetry.space_group_name_H-M   'P 1'
#
loop_
_entity.id
_entity.type
_entity.pdbx_description
1 polymer ?
#
loop_
_entity_poly.entity_id
_entity_poly.type
_entity_poly.pdbx_seq_one_letter_code
_entity_poly.pdbx_strand_id
1 'polypeptide(L)'
;VKLLQSTTNSSQNFRGTKKKWILKEDVALISCMVDLHNVGTFNANTGFKAGYLLESERMMEIFLPHTMLKAKPNLKSRIRTLKNDWAIIHDMLRGKDNSGFGSDEHRQMVIAEDAVCDSYIGSHKEAGQFKTRSFPYYE
;
A
#
# COMPACT_ATOMS: atom_id res chain seq x y z
N VAL A 1 19.72 22.19 55.57
CA VAL A 1 19.82 23.32 54.61
C VAL A 1 19.87 22.74 53.21
N LYS A 2 18.84 23.06 52.39
CA LYS A 2 18.78 23.01 50.91
C LYS A 2 19.01 21.66 50.21
N LEU A 3 18.35 21.28 49.12
CA LEU A 3 17.22 21.79 48.34
C LEU A 3 16.85 20.67 47.35
N LEU A 4 15.57 20.58 46.98
CA LEU A 4 15.11 19.90 45.77
C LEU A 4 15.87 20.41 44.54
N GLN A 5 16.29 19.52 43.65
CA GLN A 5 16.43 19.85 42.23
C GLN A 5 15.84 18.74 41.37
N SER A 6 14.62 19.01 40.94
CA SER A 6 13.94 18.42 39.79
C SER A 6 14.80 18.56 38.54
N THR A 7 14.91 17.50 37.74
CA THR A 7 15.32 17.62 36.34
C THR A 7 14.36 16.81 35.47
N THR A 8 13.32 17.53 35.03
CA THR A 8 12.73 17.52 33.68
C THR A 8 12.64 16.18 32.96
N ASN A 9 11.44 15.60 32.98
CA ASN A 9 10.90 14.80 31.88
C ASN A 9 11.03 15.61 30.58
N SER A 10 12.02 15.30 29.75
CA SER A 10 11.97 15.69 28.35
C SER A 10 10.92 14.80 27.69
N SER A 11 9.71 15.33 27.54
CA SER A 11 8.73 14.79 26.61
C SER A 11 9.34 14.94 25.22
N GLN A 12 10.10 13.93 24.81
CA GLN A 12 10.56 13.79 23.44
C GLN A 12 9.29 13.65 22.60
N ASN A 13 8.93 14.73 21.92
CA ASN A 13 7.95 14.71 20.85
C ASN A 13 8.47 13.76 19.78
N PHE A 14 8.07 12.48 19.85
CA PHE A 14 8.18 11.56 18.72
C PHE A 14 7.26 12.10 17.63
N ARG A 15 7.80 12.98 16.77
CA ARG A 15 7.27 13.19 15.43
C ARG A 15 7.28 11.81 14.79
N GLY A 16 6.12 11.16 14.78
CA GLY A 16 5.96 9.76 14.45
C GLY A 16 6.71 9.43 13.16
N THR A 17 7.67 8.52 13.27
CA THR A 17 8.28 7.93 12.09
C THR A 17 7.16 7.31 11.26
N LYS A 18 7.01 7.77 10.02
CA LYS A 18 5.99 7.21 9.11
C LYS A 18 6.22 5.71 9.04
N LYS A 19 5.21 4.90 9.41
CA LYS A 19 5.31 3.43 9.33
C LYS A 19 5.76 3.03 7.94
N LYS A 20 6.85 2.25 7.87
CA LYS A 20 7.27 1.58 6.63
C LYS A 20 6.47 0.28 6.52
N TRP A 21 5.67 0.17 5.45
CA TRP A 21 4.93 -1.05 5.13
C TRP A 21 5.89 -2.11 4.57
N ILE A 22 5.64 -3.36 4.94
CA ILE A 22 6.36 -4.52 4.38
C ILE A 22 5.42 -5.35 3.51
N LEU A 23 6.00 -6.18 2.63
CA LEU A 23 5.23 -7.00 1.70
C LEU A 23 4.18 -7.88 2.40
N LYS A 24 4.53 -8.49 3.53
CA LYS A 24 3.59 -9.32 4.30
C LYS A 24 2.35 -8.54 4.75
N GLU A 25 2.50 -7.28 5.11
CA GLU A 25 1.39 -6.42 5.53
C GLU A 25 0.52 -5.99 4.33
N ASP A 26 1.15 -5.74 3.17
CA ASP A 26 0.42 -5.44 1.93
C ASP A 26 -0.43 -6.61 1.47
N VAL A 27 0.16 -7.80 1.42
CA VAL A 27 -0.55 -9.03 1.02
C VAL A 27 -1.73 -9.28 1.95
N ALA A 28 -1.52 -9.23 3.28
CA ALA A 28 -2.60 -9.41 4.24
C ALA A 28 -3.72 -8.37 4.07
N LEU A 29 -3.36 -7.10 3.85
CA LEU A 29 -4.35 -6.05 3.64
C LEU A 29 -5.15 -6.27 2.35
N ILE A 30 -4.49 -6.64 1.26
CA ILE A 30 -5.16 -6.93 -0.02
C ILE A 30 -6.08 -8.14 0.12
N SER A 31 -5.63 -9.23 0.74
CA SER A 31 -6.48 -10.39 1.02
C SER A 31 -7.71 -9.99 1.83
N CYS A 32 -7.55 -9.21 2.90
CA CYS A 32 -8.69 -8.72 3.69
C CYS A 32 -9.68 -7.91 2.84
N MET A 33 -9.19 -7.08 1.92
CA MET A 33 -10.03 -6.26 1.04
C MET A 33 -10.80 -7.13 0.02
N VAL A 34 -10.15 -8.16 -0.54
CA VAL A 34 -10.78 -9.12 -1.45
C VAL A 34 -11.85 -9.94 -0.74
N ASP A 35 -11.55 -10.45 0.46
CA ASP A 35 -12.52 -11.21 1.26
C ASP A 35 -13.74 -10.36 1.62
N LEU A 36 -13.53 -9.08 2.02
CA LEU A 36 -14.63 -8.15 2.29
C LEU A 36 -15.51 -7.91 1.07
N HIS A 37 -14.90 -7.78 -0.11
CA HIS A 37 -15.64 -7.62 -1.37
C HIS A 37 -16.48 -8.86 -1.67
N ASN A 38 -15.91 -10.05 -1.50
CA ASN A 38 -16.57 -11.32 -1.80
C ASN A 38 -17.71 -11.64 -0.84
N VAL A 39 -17.56 -11.30 0.45
CA VAL A 39 -18.64 -11.40 1.45
C VAL A 39 -19.77 -10.41 1.14
N GLY A 40 -19.45 -9.27 0.53
CA GLY A 40 -20.43 -8.31 0.03
C GLY A 40 -21.12 -7.45 1.09
N THR A 41 -20.95 -7.76 2.38
CA THR A 41 -21.60 -7.01 3.48
C THR A 41 -21.29 -5.52 3.41
N PHE A 42 -20.08 -5.13 3.00
CA PHE A 42 -19.66 -3.74 2.93
C PHE A 42 -19.67 -3.16 1.51
N ASN A 43 -20.20 -3.85 0.50
CA ASN A 43 -20.16 -3.34 -0.87
C ASN A 43 -21.13 -2.15 -1.07
N ALA A 44 -20.76 -1.27 -1.99
CA ALA A 44 -21.53 -0.14 -2.48
C ALA A 44 -21.27 0.03 -3.98
N ASN A 45 -22.13 0.76 -4.69
CA ASN A 45 -22.02 0.94 -6.15
C ASN A 45 -20.66 1.52 -6.59
N THR A 46 -19.98 2.28 -5.73
CA THR A 46 -18.69 2.93 -6.00
C THR A 46 -17.53 2.37 -5.16
N GLY A 47 -17.71 1.20 -4.55
CA GLY A 47 -16.67 0.53 -3.76
C GLY A 47 -17.21 0.00 -2.44
N PHE A 48 -16.70 0.52 -1.31
CA PHE A 48 -17.10 0.07 0.03
C PHE A 48 -17.91 1.13 0.77
N LYS A 49 -18.95 0.70 1.49
CA LYS A 49 -19.74 1.51 2.43
C LYS A 49 -19.00 1.74 3.74
N ALA A 50 -19.52 2.62 4.59
CA ALA A 50 -18.94 2.92 5.90
C ALA A 50 -18.75 1.63 6.75
N GLY A 51 -17.69 1.63 7.57
CA GLY A 51 -17.36 0.51 8.46
C GLY A 51 -16.32 -0.47 7.91
N TYR A 52 -16.12 -0.54 6.59
CA TYR A 52 -15.17 -1.50 5.99
C TYR A 52 -13.75 -1.38 6.57
N LEU A 53 -13.26 -0.16 6.84
CA LEU A 53 -11.92 0.05 7.40
C LEU A 53 -11.77 -0.51 8.82
N LEU A 54 -12.83 -0.46 9.63
CA LEU A 54 -12.80 -1.02 10.99
C LEU A 54 -12.79 -2.54 10.93
N GLU A 55 -13.55 -3.12 10.00
CA GLU A 55 -13.53 -4.56 9.78
C GLU A 55 -12.18 -5.02 9.22
N SER A 56 -11.58 -4.27 8.29
CA SER A 56 -10.21 -4.53 7.82
C SER A 56 -9.19 -4.47 8.97
N GLU A 57 -9.32 -3.50 9.89
CA GLU A 57 -8.47 -3.46 11.10
C GLU A 57 -8.65 -4.71 11.96
N ARG A 58 -9.90 -5.14 12.19
CA ARG A 58 -10.20 -6.35 12.96
C ARG A 58 -9.58 -7.60 12.32
N MET A 59 -9.73 -7.76 11.01
CA MET A 59 -9.15 -8.89 10.26
C MET A 59 -7.62 -8.86 10.30
N MET A 60 -7.02 -7.69 10.10
CA MET A 60 -5.56 -7.51 10.15
C MET A 60 -4.98 -7.84 11.52
N GLU A 61 -5.65 -7.49 12.62
CA GLU A 61 -5.21 -7.86 13.98
C GLU A 61 -5.26 -9.38 14.20
N ILE A 62 -6.22 -10.08 13.58
CA ILE A 62 -6.29 -11.55 13.62
C ILE A 62 -5.11 -12.19 12.86
N PHE A 63 -4.80 -11.70 11.66
CA PHE A 63 -3.74 -12.26 10.82
C PHE A 63 -2.33 -11.86 11.26
N LEU A 64 -2.18 -10.62 11.75
CA LEU A 64 -0.90 -10.00 12.08
C LEU A 64 -1.02 -9.29 13.44
N PRO A 65 -1.13 -10.07 14.54
CA PRO A 65 -1.20 -9.50 15.87
C PRO A 65 0.04 -8.66 16.16
N HIS A 66 -0.13 -7.60 16.93
CA HIS A 66 0.94 -6.66 17.34
C HIS A 66 1.47 -5.70 16.25
N THR A 67 0.88 -5.67 15.05
CA THR A 67 1.26 -4.66 14.03
C THR A 67 0.84 -3.23 14.40
N MET A 68 -0.07 -3.09 15.38
CA MET A 68 -0.64 -1.82 15.86
C MET A 68 -1.22 -0.97 14.71
N LEU A 69 -1.68 -1.63 13.64
CA LEU A 69 -2.21 -1.02 12.45
C LEU A 69 -3.63 -0.53 12.69
N LYS A 70 -3.87 0.78 12.56
CA LYS A 70 -5.20 1.39 12.74
C LYS A 70 -5.89 1.66 11.41
N ALA A 71 -7.21 1.48 11.39
CA ALA A 71 -8.09 1.80 10.27
C ALA A 71 -7.78 3.18 9.69
N LYS A 72 -7.60 4.17 10.57
CA LYS A 72 -7.06 5.49 10.23
C LYS A 72 -5.92 5.86 11.20
N PRO A 73 -4.83 6.48 10.71
CA PRO A 73 -4.57 6.81 9.31
C PRO A 73 -3.97 5.65 8.50
N ASN A 74 -3.53 4.56 9.14
CA ASN A 74 -2.63 3.57 8.51
C ASN A 74 -3.29 2.84 7.34
N LEU A 75 -4.38 2.09 7.56
CA LEU A 75 -4.99 1.26 6.51
C LEU A 75 -5.55 2.13 5.39
N LYS A 76 -6.29 3.19 5.73
CA LYS A 76 -6.85 4.12 4.73
C LYS A 76 -5.78 4.68 3.79
N SER A 77 -4.64 5.13 4.34
CA SER A 77 -3.56 5.66 3.51
C SER A 77 -2.94 4.59 2.62
N ARG A 78 -2.74 3.37 3.14
CA ARG A 78 -2.10 2.29 2.39
C ARG A 78 -2.99 1.75 1.28
N ILE A 79 -4.28 1.55 1.52
CA ILE A 79 -5.25 1.15 0.49
C ILE A 79 -5.21 2.12 -0.68
N ARG A 80 -5.16 3.43 -0.40
CA ARG A 80 -5.03 4.43 -1.47
C ARG A 80 -3.73 4.27 -2.25
N THR A 81 -2.60 4.07 -1.57
CA THR A 81 -1.32 3.84 -2.24
C THR A 81 -1.35 2.57 -3.10
N LEU A 82 -1.84 1.45 -2.57
CA LEU A 82 -1.90 0.18 -3.30
C LEU A 82 -2.83 0.26 -4.53
N LYS A 83 -3.97 0.97 -4.41
CA LYS A 83 -4.85 1.24 -5.56
C LYS A 83 -4.17 2.06 -6.64
N ASN A 84 -3.42 3.09 -6.25
CA ASN A 84 -2.66 3.91 -7.20
C ASN A 84 -1.53 3.12 -7.85
N ASP A 85 -0.77 2.34 -7.04
CA ASP A 85 0.30 1.47 -7.54
C ASP A 85 -0.28 0.46 -8.56
N TRP A 86 -1.43 -0.16 -8.25
CA TRP A 86 -2.12 -1.07 -9.17
C TRP A 86 -2.55 -0.37 -10.47
N ALA A 87 -3.12 0.84 -10.38
CA ALA A 87 -3.57 1.59 -11.56
C ALA A 87 -2.41 1.93 -12.51
N ILE A 88 -1.24 2.27 -11.97
CA ILE A 88 -0.03 2.53 -12.76
C ILE A 88 0.44 1.25 -13.46
N ILE A 89 0.55 0.14 -12.72
CA ILE A 89 0.96 -1.15 -13.30
C ILE A 89 -0.04 -1.59 -14.37
N HIS A 90 -1.34 -1.41 -14.10
CA HIS A 90 -2.39 -1.75 -15.05
C HIS A 90 -2.28 -0.94 -16.33
N ASP A 91 -2.06 0.37 -16.22
CA ASP A 91 -1.81 1.19 -17.40
C ASP A 91 -0.55 0.72 -18.14
N MET A 92 0.56 0.48 -17.45
CA MET A 92 1.78 -0.03 -18.09
C MET A 92 1.53 -1.35 -18.84
N LEU A 93 0.78 -2.30 -18.28
CA LEU A 93 0.62 -3.63 -18.86
C LEU A 93 -0.56 -3.77 -19.85
N ARG A 94 -1.56 -2.90 -19.76
CA ARG A 94 -2.83 -2.99 -20.50
C ARG A 94 -3.24 -1.69 -21.18
N GLY A 95 -2.45 -0.63 -21.05
CA GLY A 95 -2.68 0.67 -21.67
C GLY A 95 -2.58 0.60 -23.18
N LYS A 96 -3.38 1.44 -23.85
CA LYS A 96 -3.58 1.42 -25.31
C LYS A 96 -2.29 1.56 -26.11
N ASP A 97 -1.36 2.37 -25.62
CA ASP A 97 -0.10 2.69 -26.32
C ASP A 97 1.13 2.06 -25.62
N ASN A 98 0.90 1.06 -24.76
CA ASN A 98 1.91 0.45 -23.90
C ASN A 98 2.28 -0.99 -24.32
N SER A 99 2.17 -1.31 -25.61
CA SER A 99 2.44 -2.66 -26.14
C SER A 99 3.89 -3.15 -25.97
N GLY A 100 4.83 -2.25 -25.65
CA GLY A 100 6.23 -2.59 -25.35
C GLY A 100 6.47 -3.10 -23.93
N PHE A 101 5.44 -3.12 -23.08
CA PHE A 101 5.51 -3.65 -21.73
C PHE A 101 5.00 -5.09 -21.65
N GLY A 102 5.65 -5.90 -20.83
CA GLY A 102 5.23 -7.23 -20.42
C GLY A 102 5.33 -7.41 -18.91
N SER A 103 4.92 -8.58 -18.44
CA SER A 103 5.10 -9.01 -17.04
C SER A 103 6.06 -10.19 -16.96
N ASP A 104 6.94 -10.18 -15.95
CA ASP A 104 7.66 -11.36 -15.50
C ASP A 104 6.86 -11.98 -14.36
N GLU A 105 6.15 -13.08 -14.64
CA GLU A 105 5.31 -13.77 -13.67
C GLU A 105 6.13 -14.39 -12.52
N HIS A 106 7.37 -14.81 -12.76
CA HIS A 106 8.18 -15.42 -11.71
C HIS A 106 8.67 -14.35 -10.71
N ARG A 107 9.06 -13.18 -11.21
CA ARG A 107 9.52 -12.04 -10.40
C ARG A 107 8.38 -11.12 -9.98
N GLN A 108 7.18 -11.34 -10.50
CA GLN A 108 5.98 -10.53 -10.30
C GLN A 108 6.28 -9.04 -10.58
N MET A 109 6.85 -8.72 -11.74
CA MET A 109 7.28 -7.35 -12.06
C MET A 109 7.00 -6.97 -13.50
N VAL A 110 6.98 -5.66 -13.77
CA VAL A 110 6.88 -5.12 -15.13
C VAL A 110 8.25 -5.21 -15.81
N ILE A 111 8.27 -5.64 -17.06
CA ILE A 111 9.45 -5.73 -17.90
C ILE A 111 9.22 -5.00 -19.22
N ALA A 112 10.24 -4.29 -19.72
CA ALA A 112 10.27 -3.66 -21.03
C ALA A 112 11.71 -3.31 -21.39
N GLU A 113 11.96 -2.95 -22.66
CA GLU A 113 13.23 -2.32 -23.04
C GLU A 113 13.44 -1.00 -22.30
N ASP A 114 14.70 -0.66 -22.02
CA ASP A 114 15.04 0.58 -21.30
C ASP A 114 14.45 1.82 -21.99
N ALA A 115 14.50 1.88 -23.32
CA ALA A 115 13.93 2.98 -24.09
C ALA A 115 12.41 3.13 -23.90
N VAL A 116 11.68 2.00 -23.82
CA VAL A 116 10.23 1.99 -23.59
C VAL A 116 9.91 2.46 -22.17
N CYS A 117 10.63 1.91 -21.17
CA CYS A 117 10.49 2.34 -19.77
C CYS A 117 10.77 3.84 -19.62
N ASP A 118 11.90 4.32 -20.15
CA ASP A 118 12.35 5.69 -19.96
C ASP A 118 11.43 6.68 -20.68
N SER A 119 10.90 6.32 -21.85
CA SER A 119 9.89 7.11 -22.56
C SER A 119 8.60 7.24 -21.73
N TYR A 120 8.07 6.13 -21.20
CA TYR A 120 6.87 6.14 -20.37
C TYR A 120 7.06 6.91 -19.06
N ILE A 121 8.19 6.71 -18.37
CA ILE A 121 8.57 7.46 -17.16
C ILE A 121 8.80 8.95 -17.49
N GLY A 122 9.10 9.28 -18.74
CA GLY A 122 9.12 10.64 -19.29
C GLY A 122 7.86 11.42 -18.93
N SER A 123 6.69 10.83 -19.20
CA SER A 123 5.36 11.40 -18.93
C SER A 123 4.73 10.95 -17.60
N HIS A 124 5.16 9.81 -17.03
CA HIS A 124 4.61 9.22 -15.80
C HIS A 124 5.72 9.03 -14.75
N LYS A 125 6.10 10.11 -14.06
CA LYS A 125 7.26 10.10 -13.14
C LYS A 125 7.08 9.13 -11.97
N GLU A 126 5.85 8.94 -11.53
CA GLU A 126 5.46 8.00 -10.48
C GLU A 126 5.72 6.53 -10.85
N ALA A 127 5.82 6.22 -12.14
CA ALA A 127 6.07 4.87 -12.64
C ALA A 127 7.52 4.41 -12.45
N GLY A 128 8.45 5.32 -12.15
CA GLY A 128 9.88 5.00 -12.07
C GLY A 128 10.23 3.90 -11.05
N GLN A 129 9.45 3.79 -9.96
CA GLN A 129 9.64 2.75 -8.95
C GLN A 129 9.31 1.33 -9.46
N PHE A 130 8.51 1.20 -10.53
CA PHE A 130 8.01 -0.10 -11.01
C PHE A 130 9.01 -0.80 -11.94
N LYS A 131 10.10 -0.13 -12.34
CA LYS A 131 11.20 -0.71 -13.15
C LYS A 131 11.96 -1.82 -12.41
N THR A 132 12.02 -1.76 -11.08
CA THR A 132 12.85 -2.68 -10.26
C THR A 132 12.11 -3.35 -9.11
N ARG A 133 10.86 -2.95 -8.86
CA ARG A 133 10.07 -3.42 -7.72
C ARG A 133 9.16 -4.58 -8.15
N SER A 134 8.98 -5.55 -7.26
CA SER A 134 8.01 -6.63 -7.41
C SER A 134 6.64 -6.22 -6.87
N PHE A 135 5.58 -6.72 -7.51
CA PHE A 135 4.17 -6.46 -7.25
C PHE A 135 3.39 -7.77 -7.23
N PRO A 136 3.55 -8.59 -6.18
CA PRO A 136 2.95 -9.93 -6.09
C PRO A 136 1.43 -9.90 -5.81
N TYR A 137 0.76 -8.81 -6.16
CA TYR A 137 -0.65 -8.54 -5.89
C TYR A 137 -1.37 -7.94 -7.10
N TYR A 138 -0.73 -7.98 -8.27
CA TYR A 138 -1.30 -7.40 -9.49
C TYR A 138 -2.28 -8.35 -10.18
N GLU A 139 -1.98 -9.66 -10.18
CA GLU A 139 -2.81 -10.73 -10.75
C GLU A 139 -4.11 -10.96 -9.99
#